data_AF-A0A6V8JWX0-F1
#
_entry.id   AF-A0A6V8JWX0-F1
#
_cell.length_a   1.000
_cell.length_b   1.000
_cell.length_c   1.000
_cell.angle_alpha   90.00
_cell.angle_beta   90.00
_cell.angle_gamma   90.00
#
_symmetry.space_group_name_H-M   'P 1'
#
loop_
_entity.id
_entity.type
_entity.pdbx_description
1 polymer ?
#
loop_
_entity_poly.entity_id
_entity_poly.type
_entity_poly.pdbx_seq_one_letter_code
_entity_poly.pdbx_strand_id
1 'polypeptide(L)'
;MRRRDDTPAIVYFGFAVLYAGVSGQPVALAWAAALFATVIAPAVLFVGAFALVVPLLIPAPLFRVLFVGYWFWGNAISPSLMPTLSQSLVTPLGSYPLQELFGYPAPDDGVRIAGPAPGATLNFLRPEATAATAWLSIGVLLAIAALVLTAAPALRARTIR
;
A
#
# COMPACT_ATOMS: atom_id res chain seq x y z
N MET A 1 22.14 -18.55 11.55
CA MET A 1 21.85 -18.27 10.13
C MET A 1 20.93 -17.06 10.08
N ARG A 2 21.44 -15.87 9.74
CA ARG A 2 20.66 -14.61 9.76
C ARG A 2 19.82 -14.55 8.49
N ARG A 3 18.49 -14.62 8.60
CA ARG A 3 17.59 -14.47 7.44
C ARG A 3 17.79 -13.05 6.87
N ARG A 4 18.04 -12.91 5.57
CA ARG A 4 18.11 -11.59 4.92
C ARG A 4 16.69 -11.09 4.71
N ASP A 5 16.31 -10.07 5.48
CA ASP A 5 14.99 -9.45 5.40
C ASP A 5 14.82 -8.59 4.11
N ASP A 6 15.91 -8.40 3.36
CA ASP A 6 15.96 -7.60 2.13
C ASP A 6 15.40 -8.31 0.89
N THR A 7 14.92 -9.55 1.03
CA THR A 7 14.51 -10.42 -0.08
C THR A 7 13.53 -9.74 -1.06
N PRO A 8 12.49 -9.01 -0.63
CA PRO A 8 11.54 -8.36 -1.55
C PRO A 8 12.19 -7.26 -2.39
N ALA A 9 13.04 -6.43 -1.77
CA ALA A 9 13.74 -5.35 -2.47
C ALA A 9 14.78 -5.91 -3.45
N ILE A 10 15.51 -6.95 -3.04
CA ILE A 10 16.46 -7.65 -3.91
C ILE A 10 15.76 -8.23 -5.13
N VAL A 11 14.61 -8.89 -4.95
CA VAL A 11 13.84 -9.44 -6.07
C VAL A 11 13.37 -8.30 -6.98
N TYR A 12 12.76 -7.25 -6.43
CA TYR A 12 12.26 -6.11 -7.20
C TYR A 12 13.35 -5.41 -8.03
N PHE A 13 14.45 -5.00 -7.39
CA PHE A 13 15.56 -4.34 -8.08
C PHE A 13 16.35 -5.29 -8.97
N GLY A 14 16.44 -6.58 -8.62
CA GLY A 14 17.03 -7.61 -9.47
C GLY A 14 16.28 -7.74 -10.80
N PHE A 15 14.94 -7.74 -10.77
CA PHE A 15 14.12 -7.70 -11.98
C PHE A 15 14.33 -6.40 -12.77
N ALA A 16 14.42 -5.24 -12.10
CA ALA A 16 14.69 -3.98 -12.77
C ALA A 16 16.06 -3.96 -13.49
N VAL A 17 17.09 -4.51 -12.86
CA VAL A 17 18.44 -4.67 -13.46
C VAL A 17 18.39 -5.61 -14.64
N LEU A 18 17.74 -6.77 -14.51
CA LEU A 18 17.59 -7.71 -15.62
C LEU A 18 16.86 -7.08 -16.80
N TYR A 19 15.74 -6.38 -16.52
CA TYR A 19 14.97 -5.68 -17.54
C TYR A 19 15.79 -4.60 -18.24
N ALA A 20 16.51 -3.76 -17.49
CA ALA A 20 17.37 -2.72 -18.05
C ALA A 20 18.48 -3.31 -18.94
N GLY A 21 19.07 -4.44 -18.53
CA GLY A 21 20.08 -5.15 -19.31
C GLY A 21 19.53 -5.76 -20.61
N VAL A 22 18.37 -6.40 -20.55
CA VAL A 22 17.74 -7.06 -21.73
C VAL A 22 17.17 -6.03 -22.71
N SER A 23 16.57 -4.94 -22.20
CA SER A 23 15.94 -3.89 -23.03
C SER A 23 16.92 -2.80 -23.49
N GLY A 24 18.12 -2.74 -22.92
CA GLY A 24 19.07 -1.65 -23.16
C GLY A 24 18.62 -0.29 -22.59
N GLN A 25 17.63 -0.26 -21.70
CA GLN A 25 17.06 0.97 -21.15
C GLN A 25 17.50 1.19 -19.69
N PRO A 26 18.65 1.84 -19.44
CA PRO A 26 19.12 2.08 -18.07
C PRO A 26 18.19 2.99 -17.26
N VAL A 27 17.39 3.83 -17.93
CA VAL A 27 16.37 4.69 -17.28
C VAL A 27 15.33 3.88 -16.50
N ALA A 28 15.13 2.60 -16.83
CA ALA A 28 14.23 1.71 -16.10
C ALA A 28 14.62 1.56 -14.61
N LEU A 29 15.92 1.70 -14.27
CA LEU A 29 16.37 1.66 -12.88
C LEU A 29 15.91 2.88 -12.09
N ALA A 30 15.92 4.06 -12.71
CA ALA A 30 15.42 5.29 -12.09
C ALA A 30 13.90 5.19 -11.86
N TRP A 31 13.17 4.67 -12.85
CA TRP A 31 11.72 4.40 -12.72
C TRP A 31 11.42 3.36 -11.64
N ALA A 32 12.20 2.28 -11.54
CA ALA A 32 12.06 1.30 -10.49
C ALA A 32 12.29 1.92 -9.10
N ALA A 33 13.32 2.75 -8.94
CA ALA A 33 13.56 3.46 -7.69
C ALA A 33 12.40 4.41 -7.33
N ALA A 34 11.87 5.14 -8.31
CA ALA A 34 10.72 6.01 -8.13
C ALA A 34 9.48 5.23 -7.69
N LEU A 35 9.11 4.17 -8.42
CA LEU A 35 7.98 3.29 -8.08
C LEU A 35 8.15 2.66 -6.70
N PHE A 36 9.35 2.19 -6.37
CA PHE A 36 9.62 1.64 -5.05
C PHE A 36 9.37 2.68 -3.96
N ALA A 37 9.89 3.90 -4.12
CA ALA A 37 9.79 4.95 -3.13
C ALA A 37 8.35 5.48 -2.95
N THR A 38 7.57 5.59 -4.04
CA THR A 38 6.25 6.24 -4.00
C THR A 38 5.08 5.27 -3.94
N VAL A 39 5.27 4.00 -4.28
CA VAL A 39 4.20 2.99 -4.32
C VAL A 39 4.47 1.88 -3.30
N ILE A 40 5.62 1.21 -3.44
CA ILE A 40 5.90 -0.02 -2.65
C ILE A 40 6.23 0.31 -1.20
N ALA A 41 7.16 1.23 -0.96
CA ALA A 41 7.64 1.52 0.38
C ALA A 41 6.53 2.06 1.31
N PRO A 42 5.69 3.04 0.91
CA PRO A 42 4.59 3.51 1.76
C PRO A 42 3.59 2.41 2.08
N ALA A 43 3.24 1.59 1.09
CA ALA A 43 2.33 0.46 1.26
C ALA A 43 2.87 -0.59 2.24
N VAL A 44 4.11 -1.04 2.04
CA VAL A 44 4.75 -2.05 2.88
C VAL A 44 4.97 -1.52 4.30
N LEU A 45 5.34 -0.25 4.48
CA LEU A 45 5.48 0.36 5.79
C LEU A 45 4.14 0.43 6.53
N PHE A 46 3.07 0.86 5.85
CA PHE A 46 1.73 0.91 6.40
C PHE A 46 1.24 -0.49 6.82
N VAL A 47 1.23 -1.45 5.88
CA VAL A 47 0.78 -2.81 6.15
C VAL A 47 1.67 -3.51 7.19
N GLY A 48 2.98 -3.33 7.09
CA GLY A 48 3.96 -3.87 8.02
C GLY A 48 3.80 -3.33 9.44
N ALA A 49 3.50 -2.04 9.60
CA ALA A 49 3.23 -1.45 10.91
C ALA A 49 2.05 -2.14 11.61
N PHE A 50 0.93 -2.33 10.90
CA PHE A 50 -0.21 -3.08 11.45
C PHE A 50 0.14 -4.54 11.73
N ALA A 51 0.88 -5.20 10.85
CA ALA A 51 1.29 -6.59 11.03
C ALA A 51 2.23 -6.81 12.22
N LEU A 52 2.99 -5.79 12.63
CA LEU A 52 3.84 -5.84 13.81
C LEU A 52 3.07 -5.51 15.11
N VAL A 53 2.10 -4.61 15.04
CA VAL A 53 1.45 -4.05 16.23
C VAL A 53 0.15 -4.78 16.60
N VAL A 54 -0.70 -5.13 15.63
CA VAL A 54 -2.00 -5.76 15.90
C VAL A 54 -1.88 -7.12 16.59
N PRO A 55 -0.90 -8.00 16.26
CA PRO A 55 -0.71 -9.26 17.00
C PRO A 55 -0.33 -9.09 18.48
N LEU A 56 -0.01 -7.87 18.94
CA LEU A 56 0.17 -7.58 20.37
C LEU A 56 -1.18 -7.40 21.09
N LEU A 57 -2.26 -7.17 20.35
CA LEU A 57 -3.61 -6.90 20.85
C LEU A 57 -4.52 -8.12 20.77
N ILE A 58 -4.33 -8.97 19.76
CA ILE A 58 -5.17 -10.14 19.49
C ILE A 58 -4.30 -11.37 19.19
N PRO A 59 -4.82 -12.60 19.35
CA PRO A 59 -4.06 -13.81 19.03
C PRO A 59 -3.55 -13.82 17.59
N ALA A 60 -2.28 -14.21 17.40
CA ALA A 60 -1.64 -14.23 16.09
C ALA A 60 -2.40 -15.05 15.01
N PRO A 61 -3.02 -16.21 15.31
CA PRO A 61 -3.84 -16.92 14.33
C PRO A 61 -5.06 -16.12 13.88
N LEU A 62 -5.73 -15.44 14.80
CA LEU A 62 -6.88 -14.58 14.50
C LEU A 62 -6.46 -13.41 13.61
N PHE A 63 -5.34 -12.74 13.95
CA PHE A 63 -4.79 -11.68 13.11
C PHE A 63 -4.57 -12.14 11.67
N ARG A 64 -3.96 -13.31 11.46
CA ARG A 64 -3.70 -13.83 10.11
C ARG A 64 -4.97 -14.01 9.29
N VAL A 65 -6.03 -14.54 9.88
CA VAL A 65 -7.33 -14.70 9.20
C VAL A 65 -7.96 -13.35 8.87
N LEU A 66 -8.00 -12.44 9.85
CA LEU A 66 -8.55 -11.10 9.66
C LEU A 66 -7.75 -10.29 8.64
N PHE A 67 -6.42 -10.45 8.60
CA PHE A 67 -5.55 -9.78 7.67
C PHE A 67 -5.83 -10.18 6.21
N VAL A 68 -6.13 -11.45 5.96
CA VAL A 68 -6.57 -11.92 4.64
C VAL A 68 -7.91 -11.29 4.27
N GLY A 69 -8.89 -11.30 5.18
CA GLY A 69 -10.20 -10.67 4.96
C GLY A 69 -10.07 -9.16 4.66
N TYR A 70 -9.26 -8.47 5.44
CA TYR A 70 -8.89 -7.06 5.22
C TYR A 70 -8.26 -6.86 3.85
N TRP A 71 -7.38 -7.76 3.40
CA TRP A 71 -6.71 -7.63 2.12
C TRP A 71 -7.70 -7.60 0.96
N PHE A 72 -8.63 -8.56 0.91
CA PHE A 72 -9.67 -8.57 -0.11
C PHE A 72 -10.63 -7.40 0.03
N TRP A 73 -11.11 -7.16 1.25
CA TRP A 73 -12.02 -6.06 1.54
C TRP A 73 -11.45 -4.73 1.08
N GLY A 74 -10.23 -4.39 1.51
CA GLY A 74 -9.62 -3.09 1.28
C GLY A 74 -9.01 -2.90 -0.11
N ASN A 75 -8.77 -3.95 -0.89
CA ASN A 75 -8.04 -3.84 -2.16
C ASN A 75 -8.76 -4.41 -3.38
N ALA A 76 -9.65 -5.39 -3.21
CA ALA A 76 -10.26 -6.12 -4.32
C ALA A 76 -11.77 -5.85 -4.48
N ILE A 77 -12.49 -5.60 -3.38
CA ILE A 77 -13.93 -5.35 -3.45
C ILE A 77 -14.21 -3.97 -4.03
N SER A 78 -15.13 -3.90 -5.00
CA SER A 78 -15.57 -2.63 -5.59
C SER A 78 -16.28 -1.75 -4.54
N PRO A 79 -15.99 -0.43 -4.50
CA PRO A 79 -16.69 0.51 -3.62
C PRO A 79 -18.19 0.66 -3.88
N SER A 80 -18.68 0.22 -5.04
CA SER A 80 -20.11 0.20 -5.36
C SER A 80 -20.87 -0.95 -4.69
N LEU A 81 -20.18 -2.00 -4.23
CA LEU A 81 -20.81 -3.18 -3.64
C LEU A 81 -20.99 -3.06 -2.13
N MET A 82 -20.02 -2.45 -1.43
CA MET A 82 -20.06 -2.25 0.02
C MET A 82 -19.06 -1.17 0.45
N PRO A 83 -19.17 -0.64 1.69
CA PRO A 83 -18.13 0.21 2.26
C PRO A 83 -16.78 -0.53 2.29
N THR A 84 -15.75 0.07 1.70
CA THR A 84 -14.38 -0.49 1.58
C THR A 84 -13.34 0.65 1.58
N LEU A 85 -12.06 0.32 1.68
CA LEU A 85 -10.92 1.21 1.42
C LEU A 85 -10.43 1.15 -0.04
N SER A 86 -10.96 0.26 -0.87
CA SER A 86 -10.52 0.12 -2.26
C SER A 86 -10.69 1.45 -3.00
N GLN A 87 -9.71 1.80 -3.85
CA GLN A 87 -9.64 3.07 -4.60
C GLN A 87 -9.52 4.35 -3.74
N SER A 88 -9.30 4.23 -2.42
CA SER A 88 -9.17 5.36 -1.49
C SER A 88 -7.73 5.77 -1.21
N LEU A 89 -7.55 6.93 -0.57
CA LEU A 89 -6.24 7.45 -0.16
C LEU A 89 -5.46 6.53 0.80
N VAL A 90 -6.17 5.62 1.49
CA VAL A 90 -5.59 4.69 2.46
C VAL A 90 -5.45 3.26 1.92
N THR A 91 -5.70 3.06 0.62
CA THR A 91 -5.53 1.73 0.01
C THR A 91 -4.03 1.44 -0.16
N PRO A 92 -3.51 0.29 0.34
CA PRO A 92 -2.10 -0.04 0.22
C PRO A 92 -1.67 -0.52 -1.18
N LEU A 93 -2.53 -0.48 -2.20
CA LEU A 93 -2.11 -0.76 -3.58
C LEU A 93 -1.37 0.40 -4.24
N GLY A 94 -1.38 1.60 -3.63
CA GLY A 94 -0.77 2.79 -4.22
C GLY A 94 -1.43 3.21 -5.52
N SER A 95 -2.76 3.05 -5.63
CA SER A 95 -3.49 3.34 -6.86
C SER A 95 -3.39 4.79 -7.30
N TYR A 96 -3.42 5.76 -6.37
CA TYR A 96 -3.26 7.17 -6.70
C TYR A 96 -1.88 7.49 -7.31
N PRO A 97 -0.74 7.13 -6.67
CA PRO A 97 0.55 7.40 -7.29
C PRO A 97 0.76 6.62 -8.59
N LEU A 98 0.30 5.37 -8.70
CA LEU A 98 0.35 4.63 -9.96
C LEU A 98 -0.39 5.35 -11.10
N GLN A 99 -1.62 5.79 -10.85
CA GLN A 99 -2.43 6.48 -11.86
C GLN A 99 -1.84 7.84 -12.23
N GLU A 100 -1.51 8.67 -11.25
CA GLU A 100 -1.22 10.10 -11.49
C GLU A 100 0.26 10.42 -11.68
N LEU A 101 1.18 9.67 -11.04
CA LEU A 101 2.62 9.92 -11.16
C LEU A 101 3.28 9.08 -12.26
N PHE A 102 2.70 7.91 -12.58
CA PHE A 102 3.25 6.98 -13.56
C PHE A 102 2.34 6.72 -14.76
N GLY A 103 1.18 7.38 -14.82
CA GLY A 103 0.26 7.26 -15.96
C GLY A 103 -0.26 5.84 -16.17
N TYR A 104 -0.37 5.04 -15.10
CA TYR A 104 -0.86 3.68 -15.21
C TYR A 104 -2.31 3.70 -15.74
N PRO A 105 -2.59 3.08 -16.90
CA PRO A 105 -3.89 3.17 -17.52
C PRO A 105 -4.95 2.50 -16.64
N ALA A 106 -6.11 3.16 -16.51
CA ALA A 106 -7.29 2.49 -16.03
C ALA A 106 -7.64 1.35 -17.02
N PRO A 107 -8.09 0.18 -16.55
CA PRO A 107 -8.58 -0.86 -17.44
C PRO A 107 -9.62 -0.33 -18.44
N ASP A 108 -9.64 -0.88 -19.66
CA ASP A 108 -10.46 -0.43 -20.80
C ASP A 108 -11.98 -0.46 -20.56
N ASP A 109 -12.42 -1.00 -19.41
CA ASP A 109 -13.80 -1.03 -18.94
C ASP A 109 -14.24 0.28 -18.25
N GLY A 110 -13.35 1.27 -18.16
CA GLY A 110 -13.62 2.54 -17.48
C GLY A 110 -13.55 2.46 -15.96
N VAL A 111 -13.07 1.35 -15.40
CA VAL A 111 -12.89 1.18 -13.96
C VAL A 111 -11.66 1.97 -13.52
N ARG A 112 -11.90 3.07 -12.80
CA ARG A 112 -10.81 3.86 -12.21
C ARG A 112 -10.14 3.04 -11.09
N ILE A 113 -8.81 3.04 -11.05
CA ILE A 113 -8.07 2.41 -9.94
C ILE A 113 -7.98 3.33 -8.71
N ALA A 114 -8.18 4.65 -8.90
CA ALA A 114 -8.30 5.65 -7.86
C ALA A 114 -9.38 6.71 -8.18
N GLY A 115 -9.98 7.25 -7.11
CA GLY A 115 -10.94 8.34 -7.18
C GLY A 115 -12.38 7.94 -6.82
N PRO A 116 -13.34 8.88 -6.89
CA PRO A 116 -14.71 8.64 -6.47
C PRO A 116 -15.37 7.55 -7.30
N ALA A 117 -16.23 6.76 -6.64
CA ALA A 117 -17.04 5.75 -7.30
C ALA A 117 -18.53 6.11 -7.13
N PRO A 118 -19.34 6.05 -8.21
CA PRO A 118 -20.78 6.31 -8.11
C PRO A 118 -21.45 5.41 -7.06
N GLY A 119 -22.21 6.01 -6.15
CA GLY A 119 -22.93 5.29 -5.09
C GLY A 119 -22.07 4.76 -3.93
N ALA A 120 -20.75 4.97 -3.95
CA ALA A 120 -19.88 4.48 -2.88
C ALA A 120 -20.06 5.26 -1.57
N THR A 121 -20.18 4.52 -0.46
CA THR A 121 -20.47 5.07 0.87
C THR A 121 -19.37 5.98 1.43
N LEU A 122 -18.10 5.71 1.07
CA LEU A 122 -16.92 6.38 1.64
C LEU A 122 -16.21 7.27 0.60
N ASN A 123 -16.97 7.96 -0.25
CA ASN A 123 -16.39 8.81 -1.32
C ASN A 123 -15.52 9.96 -0.79
N PHE A 124 -15.71 10.41 0.44
CA PHE A 124 -14.82 11.41 1.04
C PHE A 124 -13.37 10.92 1.23
N LEU A 125 -13.13 9.60 1.30
CA LEU A 125 -11.79 9.01 1.29
C LEU A 125 -11.24 8.83 -0.13
N ARG A 126 -12.02 9.17 -1.16
CA ARG A 126 -11.73 8.97 -2.57
C ARG A 126 -11.84 10.27 -3.35
N PRO A 127 -11.03 11.30 -3.03
CA PRO A 127 -11.03 12.53 -3.82
C PRO A 127 -10.64 12.25 -5.27
N GLU A 128 -10.97 13.18 -6.17
CA GLU A 128 -10.54 13.06 -7.57
C GLU A 128 -9.04 12.83 -7.70
N ALA A 129 -8.68 11.88 -8.57
CA ALA A 129 -7.29 11.56 -8.83
C ALA A 129 -6.59 12.75 -9.48
N THR A 130 -5.58 13.25 -8.78
CA THR A 130 -4.70 14.35 -9.18
C THR A 130 -3.31 14.11 -8.60
N ALA A 131 -2.29 14.76 -9.14
CA ALA A 131 -0.93 14.73 -8.58
C ALA A 131 -0.90 15.10 -7.08
N ALA A 132 -1.71 16.08 -6.64
CA ALA A 132 -1.80 16.46 -5.23
C ALA A 132 -2.35 15.32 -4.36
N THR A 133 -3.40 14.65 -4.82
CA THR A 133 -3.97 13.49 -4.09
C THR A 133 -3.06 12.27 -4.09
N ALA A 134 -2.21 12.10 -5.11
CA ALA A 134 -1.17 11.07 -5.11
C ALA A 134 -0.16 11.29 -3.98
N TRP A 135 0.41 12.49 -3.89
CA TRP A 135 1.29 12.84 -2.77
C TRP A 135 0.60 12.78 -1.41
N LEU A 136 -0.68 13.18 -1.34
CA LEU A 136 -1.48 13.06 -0.13
C LEU A 136 -1.62 11.59 0.29
N SER A 137 -1.93 10.67 -0.62
CA SER A 137 -2.07 9.25 -0.30
C SER A 137 -0.77 8.66 0.27
N ILE A 138 0.39 9.01 -0.31
CA ILE A 138 1.71 8.64 0.21
C ILE A 138 1.89 9.17 1.63
N GLY A 139 1.65 10.46 1.83
CA GLY A 139 1.79 11.11 3.14
C GLY A 139 0.88 10.49 4.20
N VAL A 140 -0.37 10.17 3.85
CA VAL A 140 -1.34 9.53 4.75
C VAL A 140 -0.88 8.13 5.15
N LEU A 141 -0.46 7.29 4.20
CA LEU A 141 0.02 5.93 4.51
C LEU A 141 1.25 5.98 5.44
N LEU A 142 2.21 6.86 5.16
CA LEU A 142 3.39 7.05 5.99
C LEU A 142 3.04 7.58 7.39
N ALA A 143 2.13 8.56 7.48
CA ALA A 143 1.70 9.12 8.75
C ALA A 143 1.00 8.07 9.63
N ILE A 144 0.11 7.25 9.05
CA ILE A 144 -0.55 6.17 9.79
C ILE A 144 0.46 5.10 10.19
N ALA A 145 1.38 4.71 9.30
CA ALA A 145 2.44 3.75 9.63
C ALA A 145 3.27 4.21 10.83
N ALA A 146 3.72 5.48 10.81
CA ALA A 146 4.47 6.08 11.90
C ALA A 146 3.65 6.10 13.20
N LEU A 147 2.39 6.54 13.14
CA LEU A 147 1.49 6.57 14.30
C LEU A 147 1.34 5.17 14.94
N VAL A 148 1.08 4.15 14.13
CA VAL A 148 0.93 2.76 14.61
C VAL A 148 2.23 2.25 15.26
N LEU A 149 3.38 2.50 14.64
CA LEU A 149 4.68 2.09 15.19
C LEU A 149 5.00 2.80 16.51
N THR A 150 4.64 4.08 16.67
CA THR A 150 4.84 4.81 17.93
C THR A 150 3.97 4.28 19.08
N ALA A 151 2.86 3.61 18.79
CA ALA A 151 2.03 2.97 19.81
C ALA A 151 2.62 1.64 20.33
N ALA A 152 3.53 1.01 19.58
CA ALA A 152 4.05 -0.32 19.89
C ALA A 152 4.74 -0.45 21.27
N PRO A 153 5.60 0.50 21.71
CA PRO A 153 6.26 0.41 23.01
C PRO A 153 5.26 0.42 24.18
N ALA A 154 4.24 1.28 24.11
CA ALA A 154 3.21 1.39 25.13
C ALA A 154 2.38 0.10 25.25
N LEU A 155 2.10 -0.56 24.12
CA LEU A 155 1.35 -1.81 24.09
C LEU A 155 2.16 -2.99 24.65
N ARG A 156 3.46 -3.07 24.35
CA ARG A 156 4.35 -4.10 24.93
C ARG A 156 4.48 -3.98 26.45
N ALA A 157 4.54 -2.75 26.97
CA ALA A 157 4.63 -2.54 28.42
C ALA A 157 3.39 -3.05 29.18
N ARG A 158 2.22 -3.10 28.52
CA ARG A 158 0.98 -3.61 29.11
C ARG A 158 0.88 -5.14 29.11
N THR A 159 1.49 -5.82 28.16
CA THR A 159 1.39 -7.28 27.99
C THR A 159 2.36 -8.07 28.88
N ILE A 160 3.38 -7.40 29.44
CA ILE A 160 4.39 -8.03 30.32
C ILE A 160 4.01 -7.93 31.81
N ARG A 161 3.00 -7.12 32.16
CA ARG A 161 2.42 -7.07 33.51
C ARG A 161 1.35 -8.12 33.67
#